data_AF-A0A929F830-F1
#
_entry.id   AF-A0A929F830-F1
#
_cell.length_a   1.000
_cell.length_b   1.000
_cell.length_c   1.000
_cell.angle_alpha   90.00
_cell.angle_beta   90.00
_cell.angle_gamma   90.00
#
_symmetry.space_group_name_H-M   'P 1'
#
loop_
_entity.id
_entity.type
_entity.pdbx_description
1 polymer ?
#
loop_
_entity_poly.entity_id
_entity_poly.type
_entity_poly.pdbx_seq_one_letter_code
_entity_poly.pdbx_strand_id
1 'polypeptide(L)'
;MKWIDFKAGIRDFWNEFKRVKFGIFGLILLFIFILIILINPYIVPFPEASSRWRDITYWEDNPVSAPPVWINWFSSTKRAPSLIIKEHAFSEEKMGKIKISRAVFEYEYSYDLPPLDIIFHGYAIGSPVIMLSIERPDGQIIELVRRPISKSDGKEVRVSIGKDTRIESYNFGVKFENLEGNRIEREMVKPTSVLFSEAKEG
;
A
#
# COMPACT_ATOMS: atom_id res chain seq x y z
N MET A 1 18.32 27.37 51.42
CA MET A 1 19.08 26.11 51.17
C MET A 1 20.30 26.45 50.34
N LYS A 2 21.51 26.09 50.78
CA LYS A 2 22.72 26.37 49.99
C LYS A 2 22.79 25.35 48.85
N TRP A 3 23.21 25.78 47.66
CA TRP A 3 23.29 24.93 46.45
C TRP A 3 24.13 23.66 46.68
N ILE A 4 25.11 23.74 47.57
CA ILE A 4 25.99 22.63 47.95
C ILE A 4 25.20 21.50 48.63
N ASP A 5 24.29 21.84 49.55
CA ASP A 5 23.45 20.88 50.28
C ASP A 5 22.50 20.14 49.33
N PHE A 6 21.97 20.85 48.33
CA PHE A 6 21.12 20.28 47.30
C PHE A 6 21.88 19.30 46.39
N LYS A 7 23.11 19.64 45.97
CA LYS A 7 23.96 18.77 45.14
C LYS A 7 24.38 17.50 45.89
N ALA A 8 24.66 17.62 47.19
CA ALA A 8 24.96 16.48 48.04
C ALA A 8 23.74 15.54 48.16
N GLY A 9 22.55 16.08 48.43
CA GLY A 9 21.31 15.30 48.51
C GLY A 9 20.99 14.51 47.23
N ILE A 10 21.18 15.11 46.04
CA ILE A 10 21.01 14.40 44.75
C ILE A 10 22.01 13.25 44.60
N ARG A 11 23.27 13.48 45.00
CA ARG A 11 24.31 12.45 44.89
C ARG A 11 24.00 11.26 45.78
N ASP A 12 23.55 11.51 47.00
CA ASP A 12 23.23 10.46 47.97
C ASP A 12 22.01 9.65 47.53
N PHE A 13 20.96 10.34 47.07
CA PHE A 13 19.80 9.69 46.44
C PHE A 13 20.23 8.76 45.29
N TRP A 14 21.10 9.22 44.39
CA TRP A 14 21.53 8.39 43.25
C TRP A 14 22.37 7.19 43.66
N ASN A 15 23.19 7.32 44.71
CA ASN A 15 23.97 6.23 45.26
C ASN A 15 23.10 5.15 45.90
N GLU A 16 22.00 5.55 46.55
CA GLU A 16 21.01 4.62 47.11
C GLU A 16 20.15 4.00 46.01
N PHE A 17 19.65 4.82 45.07
CA PHE A 17 18.77 4.40 43.98
C PHE A 17 19.42 3.32 43.10
N LYS A 18 20.72 3.42 42.81
CA LYS A 18 21.47 2.39 42.07
C LYS A 18 21.49 1.01 42.73
N ARG A 19 21.24 0.92 44.04
CA ARG A 19 21.17 -0.38 44.75
C ARG A 19 19.85 -1.10 44.46
N VAL A 20 18.83 -0.38 44.00
CA VAL A 20 17.51 -0.93 43.67
C VAL A 20 17.49 -1.39 42.21
N LYS A 21 17.77 -2.67 41.97
CA LYS A 21 17.87 -3.26 40.63
C LYS A 21 16.63 -3.02 39.76
N PHE A 22 15.43 -3.13 40.33
CA PHE A 22 14.17 -2.86 39.63
C PHE A 22 14.01 -1.38 39.25
N GLY A 23 14.51 -0.46 40.08
CA GLY A 23 14.49 0.98 39.81
C GLY A 23 15.36 1.35 38.60
N ILE A 24 16.53 0.72 38.47
CA ILE A 24 17.39 0.88 37.30
C ILE A 24 16.68 0.38 36.03
N PHE A 25 16.03 -0.78 36.08
CA PHE A 25 15.32 -1.32 34.93
C PHE A 25 14.19 -0.38 34.47
N GLY A 26 13.41 0.16 35.42
CA GLY A 26 12.38 1.17 35.13
C GLY A 26 12.97 2.44 34.50
N LEU A 27 14.13 2.90 34.98
CA LEU A 27 14.82 4.07 34.41
C LEU A 27 15.31 3.82 32.99
N ILE A 28 15.85 2.62 32.71
CA ILE A 28 16.27 2.23 31.34
C ILE A 28 15.06 2.21 30.42
N LEU A 29 13.94 1.61 30.84
CA LEU A 29 12.72 1.57 30.05
C LEU A 29 12.17 2.98 29.77
N LEU A 30 12.17 3.85 30.79
CA LEU A 30 11.79 5.26 30.63
C LEU A 30 12.69 5.96 29.61
N PHE A 31 14.01 5.76 29.69
CA PHE A 31 14.94 6.34 28.74
C PHE A 31 14.68 5.86 27.31
N ILE A 32 14.37 4.56 27.13
CA ILE A 32 13.97 4.01 25.82
C ILE A 32 12.69 4.69 25.31
N PHE A 33 11.67 4.88 26.14
CA PHE A 33 10.45 5.57 25.72
C PHE A 33 10.70 7.03 25.34
N ILE A 34 11.53 7.74 26.10
CA ILE A 34 11.94 9.12 25.76
C ILE A 34 12.64 9.12 24.39
N LEU A 35 13.57 8.19 24.16
CA LEU A 35 14.27 8.08 22.89
C LEU A 35 13.32 7.79 21.73
N ILE A 36 12.35 6.90 21.92
CA ILE A 36 11.31 6.61 20.92
C ILE A 36 10.53 7.88 20.59
N ILE A 37 10.10 8.67 21.59
CA ILE A 37 9.36 9.92 21.37
C ILE A 37 10.20 10.92 20.58
N LEU A 38 11.48 11.06 20.89
CA LEU A 38 12.38 11.98 20.19
C LEU A 38 12.65 11.56 18.73
N ILE A 39 12.72 10.26 18.47
CA ILE A 39 12.96 9.71 17.12
C ILE A 39 11.66 9.63 16.31
N ASN A 40 10.50 9.55 16.96
CA ASN A 40 9.18 9.34 16.35
C ASN A 40 8.92 10.17 15.06
N PRO A 41 9.20 11.49 15.00
CA PRO A 41 8.94 12.29 13.80
C PRO A 41 9.74 11.85 12.57
N TYR A 42 10.83 11.11 12.75
CA TYR A 42 11.72 10.67 11.67
C TYR A 42 11.44 9.25 11.18
N ILE A 43 10.78 8.44 12.01
CA ILE A 43 10.54 7.01 11.72
C ILE A 43 9.07 6.70 11.41
N VAL A 44 8.13 7.59 11.76
CA VAL A 44 6.70 7.36 11.50
C VAL A 44 6.40 7.64 10.02
N PRO A 45 5.89 6.66 9.27
CA PRO A 45 5.58 6.83 7.85
C PRO A 45 4.38 7.76 7.59
N PHE A 46 3.51 7.96 8.58
CA PHE A 46 2.29 8.76 8.49
C PHE A 46 2.25 9.85 9.58
N PRO A 47 3.02 10.94 9.44
CA PRO A 47 3.11 11.97 10.48
C PRO A 47 1.78 12.69 10.74
N GLU A 48 0.88 12.78 9.75
CA GLU A 48 -0.45 13.36 9.87
C GLU A 48 -1.53 12.38 10.37
N ALA A 49 -1.17 11.13 10.69
CA ALA A 49 -2.14 10.10 11.07
C ALA A 49 -3.04 10.51 12.25
N SER A 50 -2.50 11.26 13.21
CA SER A 50 -3.24 11.71 14.39
C SER A 50 -4.30 12.77 14.06
N SER A 51 -3.98 13.74 13.20
CA SER A 51 -4.91 14.80 12.80
C SER A 51 -5.92 14.34 11.76
N ARG A 52 -5.54 13.38 10.91
CA ARG A 52 -6.35 12.82 9.82
C ARG A 52 -6.96 11.46 10.14
N TRP A 53 -7.03 11.05 11.40
CA TRP A 53 -7.55 9.73 11.78
C TRP A 53 -8.97 9.44 11.24
N ARG A 54 -9.81 10.47 11.15
CA ARG A 54 -11.20 10.37 10.65
C ARG A 54 -11.35 10.74 9.18
N ASP A 55 -10.27 11.10 8.50
CA ASP A 55 -10.28 11.50 7.11
C ASP A 55 -10.19 10.27 6.21
N ILE A 56 -11.32 9.85 5.66
CA ILE A 56 -11.39 8.67 4.78
C ILE A 56 -10.50 8.84 3.54
N THR A 57 -10.42 10.06 2.98
CA THR A 57 -9.62 10.32 1.78
C THR A 57 -8.13 10.16 2.05
N TYR A 58 -7.67 10.47 3.26
CA TYR A 58 -6.28 10.22 3.65
C TYR A 58 -5.93 8.73 3.74
N TRP A 59 -6.91 7.88 4.08
CA TRP A 59 -6.69 6.44 4.27
C TRP A 59 -7.13 5.58 3.09
N GLU A 60 -7.80 6.14 2.08
CA GLU A 60 -8.51 5.37 1.05
C GLU A 60 -7.60 4.46 0.22
N ASP A 61 -6.33 4.84 0.07
CA ASP A 61 -5.32 4.09 -0.65
C ASP A 61 -4.58 3.06 0.19
N ASN A 62 -4.76 3.10 1.52
CA ASN A 62 -4.16 2.14 2.41
C ASN A 62 -5.08 0.92 2.56
N PRO A 63 -4.58 -0.30 2.29
CA PRO A 63 -5.36 -1.50 2.50
C PRO A 63 -5.70 -1.68 3.99
N VAL A 64 -6.92 -2.14 4.25
CA VAL A 64 -7.37 -2.43 5.62
C VAL A 64 -6.53 -3.57 6.18
N SER A 65 -6.04 -3.39 7.41
CA SER A 65 -5.27 -4.42 8.13
C SER A 65 -3.99 -4.87 7.43
N ALA A 66 -3.33 -3.98 6.70
CA ALA A 66 -2.04 -4.27 6.08
C ALA A 66 -0.99 -4.62 7.15
N PRO A 67 -0.29 -5.77 7.03
CA PRO A 67 0.80 -6.12 7.94
C PRO A 67 1.97 -5.13 7.78
N PRO A 68 2.68 -4.78 8.87
CA PRO A 68 3.88 -3.97 8.76
C PRO A 68 4.99 -4.68 7.96
N VAL A 69 5.79 -3.90 7.24
CA VAL A 69 6.83 -4.41 6.31
C VAL A 69 7.87 -5.32 6.98
N TRP A 70 8.15 -5.13 8.28
CA TRP A 70 9.11 -5.96 9.02
C TRP A 70 8.66 -7.42 9.16
N ILE A 71 7.39 -7.74 8.92
CA ILE A 71 6.92 -9.14 8.87
C ILE A 71 7.67 -9.92 7.79
N ASN A 72 8.05 -9.28 6.68
CA ASN A 72 8.86 -9.92 5.64
C ASN A 72 10.29 -10.29 6.11
N TRP A 73 10.80 -9.72 7.20
CA TRP A 73 12.12 -10.10 7.74
C TRP A 73 12.10 -11.47 8.43
N PHE A 74 10.94 -11.87 8.96
CA PHE A 74 10.77 -13.13 9.70
C PHE A 74 9.96 -14.18 8.93
N SER A 75 9.30 -13.80 7.83
CA SER A 75 8.49 -14.71 7.03
C SER A 75 9.30 -15.31 5.87
N SER A 76 9.16 -16.63 5.66
CA SER A 76 9.64 -17.32 4.46
C SER A 76 8.88 -16.88 3.21
N THR A 77 7.61 -16.52 3.36
CA THR A 77 6.74 -16.01 2.29
C THR A 77 6.80 -14.49 2.25
N LYS A 78 7.32 -13.93 1.16
CA LYS A 78 7.47 -12.49 0.95
C LYS A 78 6.18 -11.88 0.41
N ARG A 79 5.68 -10.87 1.13
CA ARG A 79 4.53 -10.06 0.72
C ARG A 79 5.01 -8.82 -0.03
N ALA A 80 4.29 -8.42 -1.07
CA ALA A 80 4.55 -7.14 -1.74
C ALA A 80 4.35 -5.97 -0.75
N PRO A 81 5.38 -5.12 -0.50
CA PRO A 81 5.25 -3.91 0.29
C PRO A 81 4.46 -2.85 -0.47
N SER A 82 3.88 -1.89 0.26
CA SER A 82 3.27 -0.70 -0.35
C SER A 82 4.34 0.11 -1.09
N LEU A 83 4.07 0.41 -2.36
CA LEU A 83 4.97 1.15 -3.25
C LEU A 83 4.16 2.19 -4.03
N ILE A 84 4.74 3.37 -4.22
CA ILE A 84 4.18 4.42 -5.08
C ILE A 84 5.06 4.53 -6.32
N ILE A 85 4.51 4.19 -7.48
CA ILE A 85 5.20 4.28 -8.77
C ILE A 85 4.73 5.56 -9.47
N LYS A 86 5.64 6.51 -9.63
CA LYS A 86 5.38 7.80 -10.32
C LYS A 86 6.01 7.83 -11.71
N GLU A 87 7.13 7.15 -11.87
CA GLU A 87 7.84 7.06 -13.14
C GLU A 87 7.04 6.19 -14.12
N HIS A 88 6.90 6.69 -15.34
CA HIS A 88 6.15 6.02 -16.40
C HIS A 88 6.62 6.48 -17.76
N ALA A 89 6.53 5.59 -18.75
CA ALA A 89 6.68 5.97 -20.15
C ALA A 89 5.37 6.63 -20.60
N PHE A 90 5.45 7.84 -21.14
CA PHE A 90 4.31 8.58 -21.66
C PHE A 90 4.44 8.79 -23.16
N SER A 91 3.40 8.45 -23.90
CA SER A 91 3.29 8.76 -25.33
C SER A 91 1.94 9.37 -25.66
N GLU A 92 1.92 10.20 -26.69
CA GLU A 92 0.73 10.90 -27.13
C GLU A 92 0.64 10.86 -28.65
N GLU A 93 -0.46 10.31 -29.15
CA GLU A 93 -0.74 10.15 -30.56
C GLU A 93 -2.00 10.94 -30.93
N LYS A 94 -1.92 11.69 -32.03
CA LYS A 94 -3.08 12.39 -32.59
C LYS A 94 -3.53 11.68 -33.86
N MET A 95 -4.72 11.09 -33.80
CA MET A 95 -5.38 10.46 -34.94
C MET A 95 -6.55 11.35 -35.38
N GLY A 96 -6.26 12.31 -36.26
CA GLY A 96 -7.25 13.31 -36.70
C GLY A 96 -7.72 14.20 -35.55
N LYS A 97 -9.01 14.09 -35.18
CA LYS A 97 -9.59 14.80 -34.02
C LYS A 97 -9.46 14.04 -32.70
N ILE A 98 -9.03 12.78 -32.74
CA ILE A 98 -8.88 11.94 -31.56
C ILE A 98 -7.45 12.09 -31.04
N LYS A 99 -7.34 12.28 -29.73
CA LYS A 99 -6.08 12.33 -28.99
C LYS A 99 -6.00 11.09 -28.11
N ILE A 100 -4.95 10.29 -28.26
CA ILE A 100 -4.69 9.11 -27.46
C ILE A 100 -3.45 9.39 -26.62
N SER A 101 -3.60 9.41 -25.31
CA SER A 101 -2.48 9.55 -24.37
C SER A 101 -2.30 8.20 -23.67
N ARG A 102 -1.10 7.64 -23.72
CA ARG A 102 -0.75 6.34 -23.15
C ARG A 102 0.32 6.54 -22.08
N ALA A 103 0.05 6.04 -20.88
CA ALA A 103 1.02 5.96 -19.80
C ALA A 103 1.25 4.48 -19.49
N VAL A 104 2.51 4.05 -19.44
CA VAL A 104 2.92 2.69 -19.12
C VAL A 104 3.79 2.74 -17.86
N PHE A 105 3.36 2.01 -16.84
CA PHE A 105 4.06 1.87 -15.56
C PHE A 105 4.68 0.49 -15.51
N GLU A 106 5.97 0.41 -15.23
CA GLU A 106 6.66 -0.85 -15.04
C GLU A 106 6.68 -1.19 -13.55
N TYR A 107 6.29 -2.43 -13.21
CA TYR A 107 6.30 -2.93 -11.85
C TYR A 107 7.06 -4.25 -11.80
N GLU A 108 8.27 -4.21 -11.26
CA GLU A 108 9.09 -5.40 -11.03
C GLU A 108 8.56 -6.20 -9.84
N TYR A 109 7.60 -7.08 -10.12
CA TYR A 109 7.02 -7.97 -9.12
C TYR A 109 7.94 -9.17 -8.84
N SER A 110 8.50 -9.23 -7.62
CA SER A 110 9.45 -10.27 -7.18
C SER A 110 9.05 -10.93 -5.86
N TYR A 111 7.75 -10.95 -5.56
CA TYR A 111 7.20 -11.43 -4.29
C TYR A 111 6.43 -12.73 -4.45
N ASP A 112 6.30 -13.49 -3.36
CA ASP A 112 5.58 -14.77 -3.36
C ASP A 112 4.06 -14.57 -3.36
N LEU A 113 3.60 -13.46 -2.77
CA LEU A 113 2.18 -13.10 -2.67
C LEU A 113 1.87 -11.82 -3.44
N PRO A 114 0.72 -11.79 -4.14
CA PRO A 114 0.32 -10.64 -4.93
C PRO A 114 0.12 -9.42 -4.03
N PRO A 115 0.24 -8.20 -4.59
CA PRO A 115 -0.18 -7.01 -3.87
C PRO A 115 -1.65 -7.11 -3.47
N LEU A 116 -1.99 -6.52 -2.32
CA LEU A 116 -3.38 -6.50 -1.83
C LEU A 116 -4.30 -5.73 -2.77
N ASP A 117 -3.79 -4.65 -3.36
CA ASP A 117 -4.48 -3.83 -4.33
C ASP A 117 -3.45 -3.12 -5.22
N ILE A 118 -3.91 -2.63 -6.37
CA ILE A 118 -3.19 -1.71 -7.23
C ILE A 118 -4.15 -0.59 -7.56
N ILE A 119 -3.75 0.62 -7.20
CA ILE A 119 -4.61 1.79 -7.31
C ILE A 119 -3.97 2.74 -8.32
N PHE A 120 -4.72 3.02 -9.38
CA PHE A 120 -4.33 4.00 -10.37
C PHE A 120 -4.99 5.33 -10.06
N HIS A 121 -4.15 6.37 -10.02
CA HIS A 121 -4.57 7.76 -9.91
C HIS A 121 -4.21 8.47 -11.21
N GLY A 122 -5.16 9.22 -11.75
CA GLY A 122 -4.94 10.02 -12.94
C GLY A 122 -5.83 11.25 -12.95
N TYR A 123 -5.43 12.27 -13.70
CA TYR A 123 -6.23 13.46 -13.93
C TYR A 123 -6.66 13.49 -15.38
N ALA A 124 -7.95 13.69 -15.60
CA ALA A 124 -8.51 13.79 -16.93
C ALA A 124 -9.18 15.15 -17.11
N ILE A 125 -9.04 15.76 -18.28
CA ILE A 125 -9.74 17.00 -18.64
C ILE A 125 -10.68 16.70 -19.80
N GLY A 126 -11.91 17.21 -19.72
CA GLY A 126 -12.94 17.01 -20.74
C GLY A 126 -13.69 15.69 -20.57
N SER A 127 -13.99 15.01 -21.67
CA SER A 127 -14.75 13.74 -21.63
C SER A 127 -14.00 12.55 -22.27
N PRO A 128 -12.84 12.15 -21.73
CA PRO A 128 -12.08 11.03 -22.28
C PRO A 128 -12.72 9.68 -21.91
N VAL A 129 -12.35 8.65 -22.68
CA VAL A 129 -12.57 7.25 -22.29
C VAL A 129 -11.28 6.75 -21.67
N ILE A 130 -11.34 6.35 -20.40
CA ILE A 130 -10.19 5.70 -19.75
C ILE A 130 -10.20 4.21 -20.08
N MET A 131 -9.00 3.69 -20.32
CA MET A 131 -8.75 2.27 -20.54
C MET A 131 -7.57 1.87 -19.67
N LEU A 132 -7.80 0.94 -18.75
CA LEU A 132 -6.75 0.36 -17.92
C LEU A 132 -6.58 -1.09 -18.32
N SER A 133 -5.35 -1.45 -18.68
CA SER A 133 -4.97 -2.83 -18.95
C SER A 133 -3.75 -3.18 -18.11
N ILE A 134 -3.64 -4.45 -17.74
CA ILE A 134 -2.47 -4.99 -17.06
C ILE A 134 -1.86 -6.09 -17.91
N GLU A 135 -0.53 -6.10 -17.99
CA GLU A 135 0.23 -7.23 -18.50
C GLU A 135 0.61 -8.12 -17.32
N ARG A 136 0.22 -9.38 -17.40
CA ARG A 136 0.49 -10.39 -16.37
C ARG A 136 1.94 -10.85 -16.42
N PRO A 137 2.44 -11.51 -15.36
CA PRO A 137 3.76 -12.15 -15.38
C PRO A 137 3.93 -13.21 -16.49
N ASP A 138 2.83 -13.80 -16.96
CA ASP A 138 2.79 -14.75 -18.08
C ASP A 138 2.68 -14.08 -19.48
N GLY A 139 2.77 -12.75 -19.55
CA GLY A 139 2.71 -11.96 -20.79
C GLY A 139 1.30 -11.74 -21.34
N GLN A 140 0.26 -12.26 -20.70
CA GLN A 140 -1.11 -12.02 -21.15
C GLN A 140 -1.59 -10.62 -20.73
N ILE A 141 -2.19 -9.89 -21.69
CA ILE A 141 -2.76 -8.57 -21.45
C ILE A 141 -4.26 -8.70 -21.17
N ILE A 142 -4.70 -8.12 -20.05
CA ILE A 142 -6.12 -8.07 -19.67
C ILE A 142 -6.57 -6.61 -19.62
N GLU A 143 -7.60 -6.27 -20.37
CA GLU A 143 -8.34 -5.02 -20.19
C GLU A 143 -9.24 -5.15 -18.96
N LEU A 144 -8.99 -4.30 -17.95
CA LEU A 144 -9.66 -4.36 -16.65
C LEU A 144 -10.73 -3.29 -16.48
N VAL A 145 -10.53 -2.12 -17.09
CA VAL A 145 -11.48 -1.01 -17.01
C VAL A 145 -11.56 -0.33 -18.35
N ARG A 146 -12.77 -0.11 -18.83
CA ARG A 146 -13.06 0.74 -19.98
C ARG A 146 -14.33 1.53 -19.72
N ARG A 147 -14.21 2.83 -19.48
CA ARG A 147 -15.39 3.67 -19.24
C ARG A 147 -15.19 5.13 -19.67
N PRO A 148 -16.23 5.79 -20.20
CA PRO A 148 -16.20 7.23 -20.42
C PRO A 148 -16.23 7.96 -19.07
N ILE A 149 -15.47 9.05 -18.97
CA ILE A 149 -15.53 9.97 -17.84
C ILE A 149 -16.18 11.25 -18.36
N SER A 150 -17.37 11.59 -17.87
CA SER A 150 -18.10 12.77 -18.32
C SER A 150 -17.59 14.03 -17.62
N LYS A 151 -17.20 15.05 -18.40
CA LYS A 151 -16.86 16.41 -17.92
C LYS A 151 -15.98 16.38 -16.67
N SER A 152 -14.83 15.70 -16.77
CA SER A 152 -13.81 15.81 -15.75
C SER A 152 -13.18 17.20 -15.83
N ASP A 153 -13.50 18.05 -14.86
CA ASP A 153 -12.89 19.37 -14.68
C ASP A 153 -11.56 19.22 -13.92
N GLY A 154 -10.66 18.38 -14.47
CA GLY A 154 -9.43 17.98 -13.77
C GLY A 154 -9.69 17.16 -12.49
N LYS A 155 -10.84 16.49 -12.38
CA LYS A 155 -11.12 15.61 -11.23
C LYS A 155 -10.17 14.41 -11.23
N GLU A 156 -9.80 14.01 -10.02
CA GLU A 156 -9.02 12.81 -9.81
C GLU A 156 -9.85 11.58 -10.18
N VAL A 157 -9.25 10.73 -11.00
CA VAL A 157 -9.76 9.44 -11.41
C VAL A 157 -8.99 8.41 -10.62
N ARG A 158 -9.70 7.76 -9.71
CA ARG A 158 -9.19 6.66 -8.90
C ARG A 158 -9.79 5.35 -9.39
N VAL A 159 -8.94 4.36 -9.60
CA VAL A 159 -9.34 2.99 -9.99
C VAL A 159 -8.59 2.00 -9.11
N SER A 160 -9.31 1.22 -8.30
CA SER A 160 -8.76 0.17 -7.44
C SER A 160 -8.95 -1.18 -8.14
N ILE A 161 -7.86 -1.82 -8.57
CA ILE A 161 -7.93 -3.11 -9.26
C ILE A 161 -8.59 -4.16 -8.36
N GLY A 162 -8.19 -4.25 -7.09
CA GLY A 162 -8.69 -5.22 -6.13
C GLY A 162 -10.19 -5.10 -5.84
N LYS A 163 -10.77 -3.90 -5.98
CA LYS A 163 -12.20 -3.65 -5.72
C LYS A 163 -13.04 -3.59 -6.99
N ASP A 164 -12.55 -2.89 -8.02
CA ASP A 164 -13.33 -2.47 -9.18
C ASP A 164 -13.30 -3.49 -10.32
N THR A 165 -12.36 -4.45 -10.34
CA THR A 165 -12.08 -5.30 -11.51
C THR A 165 -12.40 -6.79 -11.31
N ARG A 166 -13.29 -7.08 -10.34
CA ARG A 166 -13.67 -8.45 -9.97
C ARG A 166 -14.35 -9.20 -11.10
N ILE A 167 -15.19 -8.51 -11.88
CA ILE A 167 -15.93 -9.12 -12.99
C ILE A 167 -14.97 -9.50 -14.12
N GLU A 168 -14.05 -8.60 -14.47
CA GLU A 168 -13.07 -8.77 -15.53
C GLU A 168 -12.08 -9.88 -15.17
N SER A 169 -11.62 -9.89 -13.91
CA SER A 169 -10.76 -10.96 -13.38
C SER A 169 -11.47 -12.33 -13.37
N TYR A 170 -12.74 -12.38 -12.98
CA TYR A 170 -13.55 -13.59 -13.05
C TYR A 170 -13.73 -14.08 -14.49
N ASN A 171 -14.12 -13.18 -15.40
CA ASN A 171 -14.32 -13.51 -16.81
C ASN A 171 -13.04 -13.99 -17.49
N PHE A 172 -11.88 -13.53 -17.04
CA PHE A 172 -10.60 -14.07 -17.46
C PHE A 172 -10.38 -15.48 -16.91
N GLY A 173 -10.55 -15.68 -15.59
CA GLY A 173 -10.32 -16.98 -14.94
C GLY A 173 -11.19 -18.11 -15.48
N VAL A 174 -12.47 -17.84 -15.77
CA VAL A 174 -13.42 -18.83 -16.33
C VAL A 174 -12.95 -19.42 -17.66
N LYS A 175 -12.08 -18.74 -18.42
CA LYS A 175 -11.52 -19.27 -19.67
C LYS A 175 -10.61 -20.48 -19.45
N PHE A 176 -10.12 -20.68 -18.22
CA PHE A 176 -9.19 -21.75 -17.83
C PHE A 176 -9.84 -22.77 -16.89
N GLU A 177 -11.10 -22.59 -16.50
CA GLU A 177 -11.84 -23.55 -15.67
C GLU A 177 -12.43 -24.69 -16.52
N ASN A 178 -12.26 -25.93 -16.07
CA ASN A 178 -12.95 -27.07 -16.66
C ASN A 178 -14.45 -27.03 -16.36
N LEU A 179 -15.27 -27.33 -17.39
CA LEU A 179 -16.73 -27.27 -17.34
C LEU A 179 -17.37 -28.26 -16.33
N GLU A 180 -16.62 -29.25 -15.85
CA GLU A 180 -17.10 -30.31 -14.95
C GLU A 180 -16.87 -30.01 -13.45
N GLY A 181 -16.15 -28.94 -13.12
CA GLY A 181 -15.83 -28.57 -11.73
C GLY A 181 -16.86 -27.63 -11.09
N ASN A 182 -16.80 -27.53 -9.75
CA ASN A 182 -17.50 -26.46 -9.02
C ASN A 182 -16.89 -25.11 -9.44
N ARG A 183 -17.65 -24.33 -10.21
CA ARG A 183 -17.26 -22.97 -10.61
C ARG A 183 -17.03 -22.10 -9.38
N ILE A 184 -15.97 -21.31 -9.41
CA ILE A 184 -15.71 -20.30 -8.39
C ILE A 184 -16.83 -19.26 -8.45
N GLU A 185 -17.40 -18.90 -7.30
CA GLU A 185 -18.36 -17.79 -7.23
C GLU A 185 -17.66 -16.46 -7.52
N ARG A 186 -18.32 -15.56 -8.26
CA ARG A 186 -17.74 -14.28 -8.69
C ARG A 186 -17.24 -13.46 -7.51
N GLU A 187 -17.95 -13.53 -6.40
CA GLU A 187 -17.71 -12.82 -5.15
C GLU A 187 -16.43 -13.28 -4.45
N MET A 188 -16.02 -14.54 -4.66
CA MET A 188 -14.82 -15.13 -4.06
C MET A 188 -13.54 -14.80 -4.84
N VAL A 189 -13.67 -14.25 -6.06
CA VAL A 189 -12.51 -13.86 -6.87
C VAL A 189 -11.75 -12.72 -6.22
N LYS A 190 -10.45 -12.95 -6.06
CA LYS A 190 -9.47 -11.92 -5.67
C LYS A 190 -8.75 -11.46 -6.94
N PRO A 191 -9.04 -10.25 -7.47
CA PRO A 191 -8.48 -9.77 -8.72
C PRO A 191 -6.95 -9.87 -8.78
N THR A 192 -6.26 -9.38 -7.75
CA THR A 192 -4.79 -9.40 -7.73
C THR A 192 -4.21 -10.81 -7.72
N SER A 193 -4.90 -11.80 -7.13
CA SER A 193 -4.45 -13.20 -7.20
C SER A 193 -4.58 -13.77 -8.62
N VAL A 194 -5.63 -13.39 -9.36
CA VAL A 194 -5.75 -13.75 -10.77
C VAL A 194 -4.65 -13.07 -11.59
N LEU A 195 -4.42 -11.78 -11.38
CA LEU A 195 -3.53 -10.96 -12.22
C LEU A 195 -2.03 -11.23 -12.01
N PHE A 196 -1.63 -11.71 -10.84
CA PHE A 196 -0.23 -11.97 -10.48
C PHE A 196 0.08 -13.46 -10.36
N SER A 197 -0.66 -14.29 -11.09
CA SER A 197 -0.41 -15.73 -11.21
C SER A 197 -0.15 -16.10 -12.66
N GLU A 198 0.34 -17.32 -12.88
CA GLU A 198 0.42 -17.94 -14.21
C GLU A 198 -0.89 -18.70 -14.48
N ALA A 199 -1.53 -18.46 -15.63
CA ALA A 199 -2.69 -19.25 -16.01
C ALA A 199 -2.25 -20.67 -16.39
N LYS A 200 -2.88 -21.68 -15.80
CA LYS A 200 -2.72 -23.11 -16.14
C LYS A 200 -4.12 -23.72 -16.27
N GLU A 201 -4.30 -24.62 -17.23
CA GLU A 201 -5.55 -25.39 -17.33
C GLU A 201 -5.74 -26.16 -16.02
N GLY A 202 -6.93 -25.99 -15.42
CA GLY A 202 -7.36 -26.71 -14.22
C GLY A 202 -7.87 -28.10 -14.52
#